data_AF-A0A2H0X1L5-F1
#
_entry.id   AF-A0A2H0X1L5-F1
#
_cell.length_a   1.000
_cell.length_b   1.000
_cell.length_c   1.000
_cell.angle_alpha   90.00
_cell.angle_beta   90.00
_cell.angle_gamma   90.00
#
_symmetry.space_group_name_H-M   'P 1'
#
loop_
_entity.id
_entity.type
_entity.pdbx_description
1 polymer ?
#
loop_
_entity_poly.entity_id
_entity_poly.type
_entity_poly.pdbx_seq_one_letter_code
_entity_poly.pdbx_strand_id
1 'polypeptide(L)'
;MVKSHAQKSRKSLYLLIAFILLFALGYGYYRSLVQPSNIFIIEATPITYGDTVVTGTLRKDTVVGQSGNYLLVLNDGRPILLDAQGLDGLLGSPITATGFLSPAVDSTSPMTMTISTITVAEAQ
;
A
#
# COMPACT_ATOMS: atom_id res chain seq x y z
N MET A 1 26.00 43.97 56.25
CA MET A 1 25.16 42.76 56.12
C MET A 1 24.64 42.64 54.69
N VAL A 2 25.46 42.18 53.73
CA VAL A 2 25.05 41.96 52.32
C VAL A 2 25.84 40.78 51.75
N LYS A 3 25.42 39.55 52.06
CA LYS A 3 25.94 38.33 51.40
C LYS A 3 24.83 37.31 51.05
N SER A 4 23.57 37.73 51.07
CA SER A 4 22.41 36.85 50.84
C SER A 4 21.98 36.76 49.37
N HIS A 5 22.11 37.86 48.59
CA HIS A 5 21.59 37.89 47.22
C HIS A 5 22.44 37.16 46.18
N ALA A 6 23.77 37.17 46.30
CA ALA A 6 24.66 36.54 45.31
C ALA A 6 24.57 35.00 45.32
N GLN A 7 24.36 34.39 46.48
CA GLN A 7 24.26 32.93 46.61
C GLN A 7 22.92 32.38 46.08
N LYS A 8 21.82 33.14 46.26
CA LYS A 8 20.49 32.80 45.74
C LYS A 8 20.43 32.87 44.22
N SER A 9 21.11 33.86 43.62
CA SER A 9 21.26 34.01 42.16
C SER A 9 22.01 32.84 41.50
N ARG A 10 23.12 32.37 42.11
CA ARG A 10 23.87 31.21 41.59
C ARG A 10 23.06 29.91 41.64
N LYS A 11 22.33 29.65 42.74
CA LYS A 11 21.43 28.47 42.84
C LYS A 11 20.30 28.51 41.81
N SER A 12 19.74 29.69 41.57
CA SER A 12 18.72 29.90 40.53
C SER A 12 19.28 29.64 39.12
N LEU A 13 20.54 30.02 38.86
CA LEU A 13 21.21 29.77 37.58
C LEU A 13 21.43 28.27 37.36
N TYR A 14 21.87 27.52 38.39
CA TYR A 14 22.04 26.08 38.29
C TYR A 14 20.71 25.34 38.05
N LEU A 15 19.61 25.80 38.67
CA LEU A 15 18.27 25.24 38.41
C LEU A 15 17.81 25.51 36.98
N LEU A 16 18.06 26.71 36.44
CA LEU A 16 17.74 27.04 35.06
C LEU A 16 18.51 26.15 34.07
N ILE A 17 19.83 25.98 34.29
CA ILE A 17 20.68 25.13 33.44
C ILE A 17 20.20 23.67 33.48
N ALA A 18 19.88 23.15 34.67
CA ALA A 18 19.38 21.79 34.82
C ALA A 18 18.05 21.57 34.09
N PHE A 19 17.14 22.55 34.10
CA PHE A 19 15.88 22.48 33.39
C PHE A 19 16.07 22.45 31.86
N ILE A 20 16.96 23.30 31.35
CA ILE A 20 17.32 23.32 29.92
C ILE A 20 17.93 21.98 29.50
N LEU A 21 18.80 21.40 30.34
CA LEU A 21 19.43 20.10 30.09
C LEU A 21 18.40 18.97 30.03
N LEU A 22 17.46 18.94 30.99
CA LEU A 22 16.34 17.98 30.99
C LEU A 22 15.49 18.12 29.73
N PHE A 23 15.20 19.35 29.31
CA PHE A 23 14.41 19.61 28.12
C PHE A 23 15.15 19.17 26.84
N ALA A 24 16.46 19.43 26.75
CA ALA A 24 17.28 19.00 25.61
C ALA A 24 17.42 17.47 25.53
N LEU A 25 17.63 16.81 26.67
CA LEU A 25 17.67 15.34 26.76
C LEU A 25 16.32 14.72 26.38
N GLY A 26 15.22 15.27 26.89
CA GLY A 26 13.87 14.84 26.53
C GLY A 26 13.60 15.02 25.04
N TYR A 27 13.89 16.19 24.49
CA TYR A 27 13.70 16.48 23.07
C TYR A 27 14.51 15.55 22.17
N GLY A 28 15.78 15.28 22.51
CA GLY A 28 16.62 14.33 21.79
C GLY A 28 16.09 12.91 21.84
N TYR A 29 15.63 12.46 23.02
CA TYR A 29 15.03 11.14 23.20
C TYR A 29 13.76 10.98 22.35
N TYR A 30 12.80 11.90 22.47
CA TYR A 30 11.54 11.81 21.72
C TYR A 30 11.71 11.94 20.21
N ARG A 31 12.65 12.79 19.74
CA ARG A 31 12.95 12.89 18.30
C ARG A 31 13.50 11.59 17.73
N SER A 32 14.27 10.83 18.50
CA SER A 32 14.84 9.54 18.05
C SER A 32 13.79 8.42 17.94
N LEU A 33 12.65 8.53 18.61
CA LEU A 33 11.56 7.55 18.51
C LEU A 33 10.66 7.77 17.28
N VAL A 34 10.77 8.91 16.60
CA VAL A 34 10.03 9.17 15.36
C VAL A 34 10.76 8.49 14.21
N GLN A 35 10.60 7.18 14.10
CA GLN A 35 11.05 6.42 12.95
C GLN A 35 10.14 6.77 11.76
N PRO A 36 10.67 7.25 10.62
CA PRO A 36 9.85 7.48 9.44
C PRO A 36 9.22 6.17 8.99
N SER A 37 7.92 6.17 8.74
CA SER A 37 7.21 5.00 8.21
C SER A 37 7.79 4.63 6.85
N ASN A 38 7.99 3.33 6.62
CA ASN A 38 8.35 2.83 5.29
C ASN A 38 7.20 3.18 4.32
N ILE A 39 7.50 3.99 3.31
CA ILE A 39 6.61 4.16 2.16
C ILE A 39 6.83 2.92 1.29
N PHE A 40 5.84 2.03 1.22
CA PHE A 40 5.92 0.86 0.36
C PHE A 40 5.92 1.33 -1.11
N ILE A 41 6.98 1.00 -1.85
CA ILE A 41 7.00 1.15 -3.30
C ILE A 41 6.23 -0.06 -3.85
N ILE A 42 5.09 0.19 -4.48
CA ILE A 42 4.36 -0.84 -5.22
C ILE A 42 5.02 -0.89 -6.60
N GLU A 43 5.92 -1.85 -6.81
CA GLU A 43 6.52 -2.06 -8.12
C GLU A 43 5.44 -2.52 -9.10
N ALA A 44 5.38 -1.86 -10.26
CA ALA A 44 4.47 -2.28 -11.32
C ALA A 44 4.85 -3.67 -11.79
N THR A 45 3.89 -4.58 -11.79
CA THR A 45 4.08 -5.94 -12.29
C THR A 45 4.47 -5.86 -13.77
N PRO A 46 5.60 -6.40 -14.22
CA PRO A 46 5.91 -6.44 -15.64
C PRO A 46 4.84 -7.30 -16.35
N ILE A 47 4.22 -6.74 -17.37
CA ILE A 47 3.17 -7.41 -18.16
C ILE A 47 3.66 -7.53 -19.60
N THR A 48 3.48 -8.71 -20.17
CA THR A 48 3.69 -8.96 -21.60
C THR A 48 2.34 -9.08 -22.28
N TYR A 49 2.15 -8.36 -23.39
CA TYR A 49 0.94 -8.45 -24.22
C TYR A 49 0.99 -9.65 -25.17
N GLY A 50 -0.17 -10.08 -25.66
CA GLY A 50 -0.33 -11.29 -26.46
C GLY A 50 -0.66 -12.50 -25.60
N ASP A 51 -0.29 -13.70 -26.06
CA ASP A 51 -0.51 -14.94 -25.31
C ASP A 51 0.32 -14.96 -24.04
N THR A 52 -0.34 -14.86 -22.90
CA THR A 52 0.30 -14.64 -21.60
C THR A 52 -0.47 -15.29 -20.47
N VAL A 53 0.18 -15.35 -19.31
CA VAL A 53 -0.36 -15.84 -18.05
C VAL A 53 -0.28 -14.71 -17.05
N VAL A 54 -1.43 -14.40 -16.43
CA VAL A 54 -1.55 -13.28 -15.49
C VAL A 54 -2.22 -13.76 -14.22
N THR A 55 -1.60 -13.46 -13.08
CA THR A 55 -2.13 -13.76 -11.76
C THR A 55 -2.66 -12.49 -11.11
N GLY A 56 -3.83 -12.59 -10.48
CA GLY A 56 -4.44 -11.49 -9.76
C GLY A 56 -5.65 -11.95 -8.94
N THR A 57 -6.31 -11.00 -8.28
CA THR A 57 -7.54 -11.26 -7.54
C THR A 57 -8.75 -10.97 -8.42
N LEU A 58 -9.67 -11.94 -8.52
CA LEU A 58 -10.90 -11.75 -9.29
C LEU A 58 -11.87 -10.82 -8.56
N ARG A 59 -12.41 -9.83 -9.28
CA ARG A 59 -13.42 -8.86 -8.85
C ARG A 59 -14.50 -8.71 -9.91
N LYS A 60 -15.57 -8.02 -9.53
CA LYS A 60 -16.67 -7.64 -10.42
C LYS A 60 -17.04 -6.19 -10.16
N ASP A 61 -17.42 -5.47 -11.20
CA ASP A 61 -17.88 -4.08 -11.11
C ASP A 61 -19.32 -3.96 -10.55
N THR A 62 -20.09 -5.03 -10.62
CA THR A 62 -21.45 -5.12 -10.05
C THR A 62 -21.55 -6.13 -8.90
N VAL A 63 -22.71 -6.12 -8.25
CA VAL A 63 -23.04 -7.06 -7.17
C VAL A 63 -23.11 -8.50 -7.70
N VAL A 64 -22.80 -9.46 -6.84
CA VAL A 64 -22.91 -10.90 -7.13
C VAL A 64 -24.33 -11.23 -7.60
N GLY A 65 -24.46 -12.05 -8.64
CA GLY A 65 -25.75 -12.46 -9.22
C GLY A 65 -26.38 -11.46 -10.19
N GLN A 66 -25.80 -10.26 -10.37
CA GLN A 66 -26.20 -9.32 -11.41
C GLN A 66 -25.29 -9.43 -12.64
N SER A 67 -25.75 -8.99 -13.81
CA SER A 67 -24.87 -8.85 -14.96
C SER A 67 -23.81 -7.79 -14.69
N GLY A 68 -22.56 -8.03 -15.10
CA GLY A 68 -21.45 -7.11 -14.91
C GLY A 68 -20.16 -7.62 -15.53
N ASN A 69 -19.12 -6.81 -15.45
CA ASN A 69 -17.81 -7.14 -15.98
C ASN A 69 -16.91 -7.72 -14.89
N TYR A 70 -16.18 -8.76 -15.26
CA TYR A 70 -15.17 -9.35 -14.39
C TYR A 70 -13.83 -8.65 -14.58
N LEU A 71 -13.16 -8.39 -13.46
CA LEU A 71 -11.90 -7.68 -13.40
C LEU A 71 -10.87 -8.56 -12.70
N LEU A 72 -9.71 -8.73 -13.30
CA LEU A 72 -8.54 -9.28 -12.63
C LEU A 72 -7.71 -8.12 -12.10
N VAL A 73 -7.67 -7.97 -10.78
CA VAL A 73 -6.87 -6.92 -10.12
C VAL A 73 -5.49 -7.49 -9.80
N LEU A 74 -4.47 -6.90 -10.40
CA LEU A 74 -3.07 -7.30 -10.18
C LEU A 74 -2.59 -6.91 -8.78
N ASN A 75 -1.44 -7.44 -8.38
CA ASN A 75 -0.79 -7.11 -7.11
C ASN A 75 -0.43 -5.62 -7.00
N ASP A 76 -0.23 -4.94 -8.13
CA ASP A 76 0.01 -3.50 -8.21
C ASP A 76 -1.29 -2.66 -8.27
N GLY A 77 -2.45 -3.30 -8.19
CA GLY A 77 -3.76 -2.65 -8.20
C GLY A 77 -4.32 -2.33 -9.59
N ARG A 78 -3.58 -2.56 -10.68
CA ARG A 78 -4.11 -2.32 -12.03
C ARG A 78 -5.19 -3.34 -12.38
N PRO A 79 -6.35 -2.91 -12.92
CA PRO A 79 -7.39 -3.82 -13.36
C PRO A 79 -7.15 -4.28 -14.81
N ILE A 80 -7.44 -5.56 -15.06
CA ILE A 80 -7.59 -6.13 -16.40
C ILE A 80 -9.04 -6.59 -16.56
N LEU A 81 -9.71 -6.14 -17.60
CA LEU A 81 -11.05 -6.59 -17.96
C LEU A 81 -10.99 -7.99 -18.56
N LEU A 82 -11.81 -8.89 -18.04
CA LEU A 82 -11.87 -10.27 -18.50
C LEU A 82 -13.07 -10.48 -19.43
N ASP A 83 -12.82 -11.01 -20.62
CA ASP A 83 -13.87 -11.52 -21.50
C ASP A 83 -14.32 -12.91 -21.04
N ALA A 84 -15.02 -12.94 -19.92
CA ALA A 84 -15.57 -14.15 -19.33
C ALA A 84 -16.87 -13.86 -18.58
N GLN A 85 -17.69 -14.89 -18.39
CA GLN A 85 -18.97 -14.80 -17.69
C GLN A 85 -19.10 -15.94 -16.67
N GLY A 86 -19.99 -15.78 -15.70
CA GLY A 86 -20.31 -16.83 -14.72
C GLY A 86 -19.22 -17.14 -13.69
N LEU A 87 -18.26 -16.24 -13.47
CA LEU A 87 -17.17 -16.41 -12.51
C LEU A 87 -17.53 -15.92 -11.09
N ASP A 88 -18.82 -15.69 -10.81
CA ASP A 88 -19.30 -15.20 -9.51
C ASP A 88 -18.83 -16.06 -8.33
N GLY A 89 -18.69 -17.38 -8.53
CA GLY A 89 -18.20 -18.31 -7.52
C GLY A 89 -16.71 -18.18 -7.17
N LEU A 90 -15.94 -17.43 -7.97
CA LEU A 90 -14.51 -17.22 -7.78
C LEU A 90 -14.18 -15.81 -7.29
N LEU A 91 -15.19 -14.96 -7.04
CA LEU A 91 -14.98 -13.58 -6.63
C LEU A 91 -14.22 -13.50 -5.30
N GLY A 92 -13.22 -12.62 -5.27
CA GLY A 92 -12.31 -12.46 -4.13
C GLY A 92 -11.20 -13.49 -4.06
N SER A 93 -11.21 -14.52 -4.91
CA SER A 93 -10.15 -15.54 -4.94
C SER A 93 -8.96 -15.08 -5.80
N PRO A 94 -7.73 -15.46 -5.43
CA PRO A 94 -6.58 -15.34 -6.31
C PRO A 94 -6.70 -16.36 -7.44
N ILE A 95 -6.66 -15.89 -8.68
CA ILE A 95 -6.72 -16.73 -9.87
C ILE A 95 -5.55 -16.43 -10.79
N THR A 96 -5.18 -17.44 -11.58
CA THR A 96 -4.27 -17.29 -12.71
C THR A 96 -5.08 -17.46 -13.99
N ALA A 97 -5.18 -16.38 -14.76
CA ALA A 97 -5.81 -16.36 -16.07
C ALA A 97 -4.75 -16.59 -17.15
N THR A 98 -5.04 -17.48 -18.09
CA THR A 98 -4.21 -17.69 -19.29
C THR A 98 -5.02 -17.35 -20.52
N GLY A 99 -4.43 -16.63 -21.47
CA GLY A 99 -5.10 -16.20 -22.68
C GLY A 99 -4.39 -15.03 -23.36
N PHE A 100 -5.12 -14.33 -24.23
CA PHE A 100 -4.58 -13.23 -25.01
C PHE A 100 -4.84 -11.88 -24.33
N LEU A 101 -3.79 -11.19 -23.90
CA LEU A 101 -3.86 -9.88 -23.26
C LEU A 101 -3.61 -8.75 -24.25
N SER A 102 -4.58 -7.85 -24.35
CA SER A 102 -4.51 -6.66 -25.19
C SER A 102 -4.20 -5.41 -24.36
N PRO A 103 -3.37 -4.49 -24.89
CA PRO A 103 -3.08 -3.22 -24.24
C PRO A 103 -4.33 -2.35 -24.14
N ALA A 104 -4.33 -1.45 -23.15
CA ALA A 104 -5.30 -0.37 -23.07
C ALA A 104 -5.18 0.54 -24.31
N VAL A 105 -6.31 0.95 -24.87
CA VAL A 105 -6.35 1.85 -26.03
C VAL A 105 -6.02 3.30 -25.67
N ASP A 106 -6.25 3.70 -24.41
CA ASP A 106 -5.97 5.03 -23.87
C ASP A 106 -5.79 4.97 -22.34
N SER A 107 -5.57 6.13 -21.70
CA SER A 107 -5.37 6.23 -20.24
C SER A 107 -6.63 6.01 -19.41
N THR A 108 -7.80 5.90 -20.04
CA THR A 108 -9.10 5.76 -19.37
C THR A 108 -9.69 4.36 -19.52
N SER A 109 -9.16 3.57 -20.46
CA SER A 109 -9.61 2.23 -20.79
C SER A 109 -8.76 1.19 -20.07
N PRO A 110 -9.35 0.13 -19.48
CA PRO A 110 -8.56 -0.96 -18.92
C PRO A 110 -7.92 -1.81 -20.02
N MET A 111 -6.87 -2.54 -19.66
CA MET A 111 -6.37 -3.65 -20.49
C MET A 111 -7.45 -4.74 -20.55
N THR A 112 -7.54 -5.47 -21.65
CA THR A 112 -8.55 -6.52 -21.83
C THR A 112 -7.88 -7.86 -22.07
N MET A 113 -8.44 -8.94 -21.51
CA MET A 113 -7.91 -10.29 -21.66
C MET A 113 -9.00 -11.23 -22.14
N THR A 114 -8.75 -11.87 -23.28
CA THR A 114 -9.56 -12.97 -23.77
C THR A 114 -9.07 -14.25 -23.11
N ILE A 115 -9.91 -14.82 -22.24
CA ILE A 115 -9.53 -15.95 -21.40
C ILE A 115 -9.62 -17.26 -22.19
N SER A 116 -8.56 -18.04 -22.12
CA SER A 116 -8.56 -19.44 -22.55
C SER A 116 -8.77 -20.38 -21.37
N THR A 117 -8.07 -20.16 -20.25
CA THR A 117 -8.19 -20.97 -19.04
C THR A 117 -8.06 -20.14 -17.77
N ILE A 118 -8.71 -20.60 -16.70
CA ILE A 118 -8.60 -20.03 -15.35
C ILE A 118 -8.22 -21.15 -14.41
N THR A 119 -7.18 -20.93 -13.60
CA THR A 119 -6.84 -21.79 -12.48
C THR A 119 -6.95 -20.99 -11.19
N VAL A 120 -7.56 -21.60 -10.17
CA VAL A 120 -7.62 -21.01 -8.83
C VAL A 120 -6.28 -21.33 -8.16
N ALA A 121 -5.60 -20.32 -7.62
CA ALA A 121 -4.43 -20.59 -6.79
C ALA A 121 -4.94 -21.20 -5.48
N GLU A 122 -4.68 -22.50 -5.27
CA GLU A 122 -4.94 -23.12 -3.98
C GLU A 122 -4.11 -22.41 -2.91
N ALA A 123 -4.76 -21.94 -1.85
CA ALA A 123 -4.09 -21.47 -0.66
C ALA A 123 -3.35 -22.67 -0.04
N GLN A 124 -2.03 -22.62 -0.04
CA GLN A 124 -1.19 -23.53 0.77
C GLN A 124 -1.37 -23.24 2.26
#